data_AF-A0A6N3JZP2-F1
#
_entry.id   AF-A0A6N3JZP2-F1
#
_cell.length_a   1.000
_cell.length_b   1.000
_cell.length_c   1.000
_cell.angle_alpha   90.00
_cell.angle_beta   90.00
_cell.angle_gamma   90.00
#
_symmetry.space_group_name_H-M   'P 1'
#
loop_
_entity.id
_entity.type
_entity.pdbx_description
1 polymer ?
#
loop_
_entity_poly.entity_id
_entity_poly.type
_entity_poly.pdbx_seq_one_letter_code
_entity_poly.pdbx_strand_id
1 'polypeptide(L)'
;MQVQPASSDLEYGEPFNKAFDQIRSGIDRAVGSFNDIVERVNEHRWLLGPAGLWWIKQNLDATRRAMTMVLDQVDHALERQVPVLSLINVSFRWVNDVKTPVSELSFTATEPRSDNIAKWSGDAAIAYNAKATKQKAAIDESVLKAEFISQWLFKIARSNVDYAVELAKIVTGLAGKLAQAATEASTVIDIPWAISTLAKSVGDLVTAGLNTLLTVGQRFMDALGNIRDIATQVGDYSKLPGSQWPQAVRD
;
A
#
# COMPACT_ATOMS: atom_id res chain seq x y z
N MET A 1 -6.91 12.82 -26.00
CA MET A 1 -5.75 13.23 -25.17
C MET A 1 -5.34 12.01 -24.36
N GLN A 2 -4.18 11.41 -24.67
CA GLN A 2 -3.63 10.31 -23.87
C GLN A 2 -3.18 10.89 -22.52
N VAL A 3 -3.82 10.49 -21.42
CA VAL A 3 -3.26 10.70 -20.09
C VAL A 3 -2.06 9.77 -20.00
N GLN A 4 -0.86 10.34 -20.09
CA GLN A 4 0.39 9.59 -20.02
C GLN A 4 0.51 8.90 -18.64
N PRO A 5 0.98 7.65 -18.58
CA PRO A 5 1.21 6.92 -17.33
C PRO A 5 2.31 7.52 -16.43
N ALA A 6 3.00 8.57 -16.89
CA ALA A 6 4.09 9.21 -16.16
C ALA A 6 3.64 9.87 -14.84
N SER A 7 2.38 10.33 -14.71
CA SER A 7 1.95 11.05 -13.50
C SER A 7 1.72 10.12 -12.31
N SER A 8 1.23 8.90 -12.53
CA SER A 8 0.95 7.93 -11.48
C SER A 8 2.20 7.29 -10.87
N ASP A 9 3.21 7.03 -11.71
CA ASP A 9 4.52 6.55 -11.25
C ASP A 9 5.22 7.59 -10.37
N LEU A 10 5.04 8.89 -10.69
CA LEU A 10 5.60 9.99 -9.90
C LEU A 10 4.82 10.22 -8.59
N GLU A 11 3.49 10.25 -8.62
CA GLU A 11 2.66 10.57 -7.45
C GLU A 11 2.78 9.54 -6.31
N TYR A 12 2.97 8.26 -6.64
CA TYR A 12 3.04 7.18 -5.64
C TYR A 12 4.43 6.54 -5.51
N GLY A 13 5.26 6.61 -6.55
CA GLY A 13 6.66 6.17 -6.47
C GLY A 13 7.51 7.09 -5.61
N GLU A 14 7.30 8.41 -5.66
CA GLU A 14 8.07 9.37 -4.86
C GLU A 14 7.83 9.21 -3.34
N PRO A 15 6.59 9.18 -2.82
CA PRO A 15 6.35 8.98 -1.39
C PRO A 15 6.91 7.65 -0.89
N PHE A 16 6.83 6.60 -1.70
CA PHE A 16 7.33 5.27 -1.37
C PHE A 16 8.86 5.24 -1.30
N ASN A 17 9.56 5.74 -2.33
CA ASN A 17 11.01 5.83 -2.33
C ASN A 17 11.52 6.71 -1.19
N LYS A 18 10.88 7.87 -0.97
CA LYS A 18 11.20 8.75 0.15
C LYS A 18 11.00 8.07 1.50
N ALA A 19 9.96 7.26 1.66
CA ALA A 19 9.76 6.49 2.89
C ALA A 19 10.91 5.51 3.12
N PHE A 20 11.38 4.80 2.09
CA PHE A 20 12.54 3.92 2.22
C PHE A 20 13.86 4.65 2.53
N ASP A 21 14.08 5.82 1.92
CA ASP A 21 15.26 6.64 2.24
C ASP A 21 15.20 7.15 3.69
N GLN A 22 14.00 7.52 4.17
CA GLN A 22 13.77 7.90 5.56
C GLN A 22 13.98 6.72 6.52
N ILE A 23 13.58 5.51 6.11
CA ILE A 23 13.83 4.29 6.87
C ILE A 23 15.34 4.04 7.00
N ARG A 24 16.09 4.03 5.89
CA ARG A 24 17.54 3.80 5.89
C ARG A 24 18.27 4.84 6.75
N SER A 25 18.02 6.12 6.49
CA SER A 25 18.66 7.20 7.26
C SER A 25 18.24 7.22 8.73
N GLY A 26 16.99 6.85 9.03
CA GLY A 26 16.51 6.71 10.40
C GLY A 26 17.19 5.56 11.14
N ILE A 27 17.41 4.43 10.47
CA ILE A 27 18.17 3.29 10.99
C ILE A 27 19.60 3.69 11.34
N ASP A 28 20.32 4.30 10.40
CA ASP A 28 21.72 4.67 10.61
C ASP A 28 21.85 5.62 11.80
N ARG A 29 20.94 6.59 11.89
CA ARG A 29 20.88 7.52 13.02
C ARG A 29 20.55 6.81 14.34
N ALA A 30 19.59 5.88 14.32
CA ALA A 30 19.23 5.09 15.49
C ALA A 30 20.41 4.26 16.01
N VAL A 31 21.11 3.54 15.12
CA VAL A 31 22.30 2.74 15.44
C VAL A 31 23.43 3.61 15.98
N GLY A 32 23.73 4.73 15.32
CA GLY A 32 24.74 5.68 15.79
C GLY A 32 24.44 6.19 17.20
N SER A 33 23.25 6.75 17.41
CA SER A 33 22.87 7.28 18.73
C SER A 33 22.79 6.21 19.82
N PHE A 34 22.40 4.98 19.50
CA PHE A 34 22.46 3.87 20.45
C PHE A 34 23.89 3.56 20.87
N ASN A 35 24.81 3.47 19.90
CA ASN A 35 26.22 3.20 20.17
C ASN A 35 26.86 4.32 21.02
N ASP A 36 26.54 5.59 20.74
CA ASP A 36 27.00 6.74 21.53
C ASP A 36 26.57 6.62 23.00
N ILE A 37 25.33 6.17 23.26
CA ILE A 37 24.84 5.94 24.63
C ILE A 37 25.61 4.81 25.31
N VAL A 38 25.81 3.70 24.61
CA VAL A 38 26.56 2.55 25.14
C VAL A 38 28.00 2.95 25.47
N GLU A 39 28.65 3.73 24.62
CA GLU A 39 30.00 4.25 24.83
C GLU A 39 30.05 5.13 26.08
N ARG A 40 29.15 6.11 26.21
CA ARG A 40 29.09 7.00 27.38
C ARG A 40 28.82 6.25 28.69
N VAL A 41 27.95 5.23 28.65
CA VAL A 41 27.72 4.34 29.80
C VAL A 41 29.00 3.59 30.18
N ASN A 42 29.75 3.11 29.20
CA ASN A 42 31.00 2.37 29.44
C ASN A 42 32.10 3.27 29.99
N GLU A 43 32.25 4.49 29.48
CA GLU A 43 33.20 5.50 29.98
C GLU A 43 32.94 5.85 31.46
N HIS A 44 31.67 5.97 31.83
CA HIS A 44 31.25 6.35 33.18
C HIS A 44 30.88 5.16 34.06
N ARG A 45 31.24 3.94 33.62
CA ARG A 45 30.90 2.69 34.30
C ARG A 45 31.32 2.67 35.78
N TRP A 46 32.45 3.30 36.09
CA TRP A 46 33.00 3.37 37.43
C TRP A 46 32.11 4.13 38.43
N LEU A 47 31.21 5.00 37.96
CA LEU A 47 30.30 5.81 38.79
C LEU A 47 28.97 5.12 39.11
N LEU A 48 28.62 4.06 38.40
CA LEU A 48 27.23 3.57 38.35
C LEU A 48 26.92 2.43 39.34
N GLY A 49 27.92 1.93 40.08
CA GLY A 49 27.78 0.83 41.03
C GLY A 49 27.30 -0.50 40.39
N PRO A 50 27.42 -1.65 41.06
CA PRO A 50 27.06 -2.94 40.45
C PRO A 50 25.57 -3.06 40.07
N ALA A 51 24.67 -2.58 40.92
CA ALA A 51 23.23 -2.65 40.69
C ALA A 51 22.76 -1.72 39.56
N GLY A 52 23.29 -0.48 39.51
CA GLY A 52 22.98 0.48 38.45
C GLY A 52 23.47 -0.02 37.10
N LEU A 53 24.69 -0.55 37.03
CA LEU A 53 25.23 -1.14 35.79
C LEU A 53 24.43 -2.33 35.30
N TRP A 54 23.96 -3.20 36.21
CA TRP A 54 23.13 -4.33 35.83
C TRP A 54 21.79 -3.86 35.22
N TRP A 55 21.13 -2.89 35.84
CA TRP A 55 19.87 -2.31 35.34
C TRP A 55 20.08 -1.63 33.99
N ILE A 56 21.15 -0.84 33.83
CA ILE A 56 21.47 -0.17 32.55
C ILE A 56 21.70 -1.19 31.45
N LYS A 57 22.51 -2.22 31.72
CA LYS A 57 22.77 -3.28 30.74
C LYS A 57 21.49 -3.97 30.29
N GLN A 58 20.59 -4.30 31.22
CA GLN A 58 19.32 -4.96 30.88
C GLN A 58 18.47 -4.10 29.93
N ASN A 59 18.41 -2.78 30.16
CA ASN A 59 17.67 -1.86 29.30
C ASN A 59 18.34 -1.68 27.93
N LEU A 60 19.68 -1.54 27.87
CA LEU A 60 20.41 -1.48 26.60
C LEU A 60 20.23 -2.75 25.77
N ASP A 61 20.27 -3.93 26.40
CA ASP A 61 20.04 -5.22 25.74
C ASP A 61 18.60 -5.36 25.22
N ALA A 62 17.61 -4.80 25.94
CA ALA A 62 16.23 -4.74 25.47
C ALA A 62 16.08 -3.82 24.25
N THR A 63 16.69 -2.62 24.30
CA THR A 63 16.69 -1.66 23.18
C THR A 63 17.36 -2.23 21.95
N ARG A 64 18.53 -2.88 22.11
CA ARG A 64 19.24 -3.51 20.99
C ARG A 64 18.40 -4.57 20.31
N ARG A 65 17.72 -5.42 21.08
CA ARG A 65 16.81 -6.45 20.53
C ARG A 65 15.65 -5.83 19.77
N ALA A 66 15.02 -4.79 20.32
CA ALA A 66 13.94 -4.08 19.65
C ALA A 66 14.39 -3.43 18.34
N MET A 67 15.54 -2.77 18.34
CA MET A 67 16.15 -2.24 17.12
C MET A 67 16.41 -3.33 16.09
N THR A 68 17.00 -4.46 16.50
CA THR A 68 17.28 -5.58 15.60
C THR A 68 16.00 -6.11 14.95
N MET A 69 14.91 -6.27 15.72
CA MET A 69 13.61 -6.68 15.16
C MET A 69 13.07 -5.68 14.13
N VAL A 70 13.25 -4.37 14.36
CA VAL A 70 12.85 -3.34 13.39
C VAL A 70 13.72 -3.38 12.13
N LEU A 71 15.03 -3.60 12.28
CA LEU A 71 15.96 -3.76 11.15
C LEU A 71 15.57 -4.95 10.28
N ASP A 72 15.34 -6.12 10.89
CA ASP A 72 14.92 -7.32 10.16
C ASP A 72 13.60 -7.08 9.40
N GLN A 73 12.64 -6.38 10.02
CA GLN A 73 11.37 -6.05 9.37
C GLN A 73 11.54 -5.08 8.21
N VAL A 74 12.45 -4.12 8.34
CA VAL A 74 12.78 -3.16 7.28
C VAL A 74 13.46 -3.85 6.11
N ASP A 75 14.44 -4.71 6.37
CA ASP A 75 15.12 -5.46 5.32
C ASP A 75 14.12 -6.35 4.57
N HIS A 76 13.20 -6.99 5.28
CA HIS A 76 12.13 -7.75 4.67
C HIS A 76 11.19 -6.89 3.80
N ALA A 77 10.90 -5.66 4.22
CA ALA A 77 10.09 -4.72 3.44
C ALA A 77 10.83 -4.22 2.19
N LEU A 78 12.13 -3.96 2.29
CA LEU A 78 13.00 -3.52 1.20
C LEU A 78 13.13 -4.57 0.10
N GLU A 79 13.30 -5.85 0.47
CA GLU A 79 13.39 -6.96 -0.49
C GLU A 79 12.11 -7.13 -1.33
N ARG A 80 10.97 -6.66 -0.83
CA ARG A 80 9.64 -6.80 -1.47
C ARG A 80 9.10 -5.51 -2.06
N GLN A 81 9.97 -4.54 -2.37
CA GLN A 81 9.58 -3.21 -2.87
C GLN A 81 9.03 -3.20 -4.31
N VAL A 82 9.60 -4.01 -5.21
CA VAL A 82 9.30 -4.00 -6.66
C VAL A 82 7.86 -4.44 -7.03
N PRO A 83 7.26 -5.46 -6.39
CA PRO A 83 5.89 -5.88 -6.69
C PRO A 83 4.83 -4.78 -6.54
N VAL A 84 5.03 -3.80 -5.65
CA VAL A 84 4.02 -2.79 -5.30
C VAL A 84 3.78 -1.78 -6.43
N LEU A 85 4.86 -1.26 -7.02
CA LEU A 85 4.78 -0.26 -8.09
C LEU A 85 4.15 -0.84 -9.37
N SER A 86 4.36 -2.14 -9.61
CA SER A 86 3.76 -2.82 -10.76
C SER A 86 2.23 -2.85 -10.70
N LEU A 87 1.63 -2.96 -9.50
CA LEU A 87 0.18 -3.00 -9.32
C LEU A 87 -0.48 -1.65 -9.62
N ILE A 88 0.20 -0.55 -9.27
CA ILE A 88 -0.25 0.81 -9.62
C ILE A 88 -0.33 0.93 -11.14
N ASN A 89 0.73 0.59 -11.84
CA ASN A 89 0.76 0.65 -13.30
C ASN A 89 -0.32 -0.22 -13.95
N VAL A 90 -0.51 -1.45 -13.45
CA VAL A 90 -1.56 -2.33 -13.98
C VAL A 90 -2.95 -1.77 -13.70
N SER A 91 -3.21 -1.12 -12.56
CA SER A 91 -4.51 -0.46 -12.30
C SER A 91 -4.82 0.63 -13.33
N PHE A 92 -3.85 1.49 -13.66
CA PHE A 92 -4.05 2.52 -14.68
C PHE A 92 -4.21 1.93 -16.08
N ARG A 93 -3.53 0.84 -16.40
CA ARG A 93 -3.74 0.11 -17.65
C ARG A 93 -5.15 -0.46 -17.77
N TRP A 94 -5.77 -0.95 -16.69
CA TRP A 94 -7.19 -1.34 -16.73
C TRP A 94 -8.13 -0.17 -17.09
N VAL A 95 -7.81 1.05 -16.67
CA VAL A 95 -8.58 2.24 -17.04
C VAL A 95 -8.32 2.64 -18.50
N ASN A 96 -7.05 2.73 -18.89
CA ASN A 96 -6.65 3.29 -20.17
C ASN A 96 -6.79 2.30 -21.32
N ASP A 97 -6.32 1.06 -21.12
CA ASP A 97 -6.23 0.05 -22.17
C ASP A 97 -7.53 -0.78 -22.29
N VAL A 98 -8.39 -0.78 -21.26
CA VAL A 98 -9.62 -1.60 -21.24
C VAL A 98 -10.87 -0.74 -21.07
N LYS A 99 -11.04 -0.05 -19.95
CA LYS A 99 -12.27 0.68 -19.65
C LYS A 99 -12.58 1.74 -20.71
N THR A 100 -11.60 2.58 -21.04
CA THR A 100 -11.76 3.68 -22.00
C THR A 100 -12.22 3.19 -23.37
N PRO A 101 -11.49 2.30 -24.08
CA PRO A 101 -11.92 1.83 -25.39
C PRO A 101 -13.23 1.04 -25.36
N VAL A 102 -13.49 0.26 -24.31
CA VAL A 102 -14.76 -0.47 -24.18
C VAL A 102 -15.94 0.49 -23.96
N SER A 103 -15.75 1.58 -23.22
CA SER A 103 -16.81 2.56 -22.98
C SER A 103 -17.24 3.30 -24.25
N GLU A 104 -16.31 3.52 -25.19
CA GLU A 104 -16.63 4.13 -26.50
C GLU A 104 -17.58 3.25 -27.32
N LEU A 105 -17.46 1.91 -27.20
CA LEU A 105 -18.33 0.97 -27.91
C LEU A 105 -19.79 1.04 -27.46
N SER A 106 -20.07 1.57 -26.26
CA SER A 106 -21.44 1.64 -25.71
C SER A 106 -22.35 2.52 -26.57
N PHE A 107 -21.81 3.59 -27.15
CA PHE A 107 -22.57 4.45 -28.07
C PHE A 107 -22.71 3.79 -29.44
N THR A 108 -21.62 3.21 -29.95
CA THR A 108 -21.59 2.52 -31.25
C THR A 108 -22.53 1.30 -31.32
N ALA A 109 -22.80 0.66 -30.18
CA ALA A 109 -23.68 -0.52 -30.13
C ALA A 109 -25.15 -0.20 -30.42
N THR A 110 -25.60 1.03 -30.18
CA THR A 110 -27.00 1.44 -30.37
C THR A 110 -27.22 2.47 -31.46
N GLU A 111 -26.17 3.19 -31.88
CA GLU A 111 -26.29 4.16 -32.96
C GLU A 111 -26.32 3.48 -34.34
N PRO A 112 -27.34 3.77 -35.17
CA PRO A 112 -27.37 3.28 -36.54
C PRO A 112 -26.18 3.83 -37.32
N ARG A 113 -25.39 2.95 -37.95
CA ARG A 113 -24.23 3.34 -38.78
C ARG A 113 -24.62 4.19 -40.01
N SER A 114 -25.91 4.24 -40.37
CA SER A 114 -26.43 5.09 -41.44
C SER A 114 -27.93 5.38 -41.26
N ASP A 115 -28.40 6.47 -41.85
CA ASP A 115 -29.81 6.87 -41.87
C ASP A 115 -30.74 5.82 -42.51
N ASN A 116 -30.18 4.95 -43.36
CA ASN A 116 -30.94 3.84 -43.96
C ASN A 116 -31.29 2.76 -42.93
N ILE A 117 -30.42 2.51 -41.94
CA ILE A 117 -30.71 1.62 -40.82
C ILE A 117 -31.69 2.28 -39.85
N ALA A 118 -31.64 3.61 -39.70
CA ALA A 118 -32.60 4.34 -38.86
C ALA A 118 -34.05 4.27 -39.41
N LYS A 119 -34.22 4.06 -40.72
CA LYS A 119 -35.53 3.89 -41.38
C LYS A 119 -35.98 2.43 -41.48
N TRP A 120 -35.16 1.48 -41.04
CA TRP A 120 -35.47 0.05 -41.07
C TRP A 120 -36.52 -0.29 -39.99
N SER A 121 -37.61 -0.96 -40.39
CA SER A 121 -38.75 -1.27 -39.54
C SER A 121 -39.26 -2.70 -39.77
N GLY A 122 -40.23 -3.13 -38.94
CA GLY A 122 -40.79 -4.49 -38.93
C GLY A 122 -40.12 -5.41 -37.91
N ASP A 123 -40.57 -6.67 -37.85
CA ASP A 123 -40.18 -7.62 -36.80
C ASP A 123 -38.66 -7.88 -36.75
N ALA A 124 -38.00 -7.89 -37.90
CA ALA A 124 -36.55 -8.05 -37.98
C ALA A 124 -35.80 -6.86 -37.37
N ALA A 125 -36.28 -5.63 -37.59
CA ALA A 125 -35.72 -4.42 -36.99
C ALA A 125 -35.94 -4.39 -35.47
N ILE A 126 -37.13 -4.80 -35.00
CA ILE A 126 -37.43 -4.94 -33.57
C ILE A 126 -36.49 -5.95 -32.91
N ALA A 127 -36.32 -7.13 -33.52
CA ALA A 127 -35.43 -8.17 -33.02
C ALA A 127 -33.96 -7.72 -32.99
N TYR A 128 -33.50 -7.00 -34.01
CA TYR A 128 -32.16 -6.40 -34.04
C TYR A 128 -31.96 -5.38 -32.92
N ASN A 129 -32.88 -4.41 -32.78
CA ASN A 129 -32.78 -3.37 -31.75
C ASN A 129 -32.81 -3.95 -30.34
N ALA A 130 -33.63 -4.97 -30.09
CA ALA A 130 -33.64 -5.68 -28.81
C ALA A 130 -32.28 -6.34 -28.48
N LYS A 131 -31.53 -6.81 -29.49
CA LYS A 131 -30.19 -7.38 -29.32
C LYS A 131 -29.12 -6.31 -29.18
N ALA A 132 -29.19 -5.23 -29.95
CA ALA A 132 -28.32 -4.06 -29.81
C ALA A 132 -28.35 -3.49 -28.38
N THR A 133 -29.55 -3.37 -27.80
CA THR A 133 -29.71 -2.95 -26.39
C THR A 133 -29.06 -3.93 -25.40
N LYS A 134 -29.14 -5.25 -25.65
CA LYS A 134 -28.46 -6.25 -24.82
C LYS A 134 -26.94 -6.18 -24.94
N GLN A 135 -26.42 -5.94 -26.15
CA GLN A 135 -24.99 -5.75 -26.39
C GLN A 135 -24.47 -4.48 -25.70
N LYS A 136 -25.20 -3.37 -25.77
CA LYS A 136 -24.89 -2.16 -25.00
C LYS A 136 -24.82 -2.44 -23.50
N ALA A 137 -25.81 -3.13 -22.95
CA ALA A 137 -25.80 -3.48 -21.53
C ALA A 137 -24.62 -4.38 -21.12
N ALA A 138 -24.18 -5.28 -22.01
CA ALA A 138 -22.98 -6.11 -21.79
C ALA A 138 -21.67 -5.29 -21.87
N ILE A 139 -21.61 -4.30 -22.77
CA ILE A 139 -20.50 -3.35 -22.85
C ILE A 139 -20.43 -2.50 -21.57
N ASP A 140 -21.54 -1.90 -21.15
CA ASP A 140 -21.62 -1.09 -19.94
C ASP A 140 -21.20 -1.89 -18.69
N GLU A 141 -21.64 -3.15 -18.61
CA GLU A 141 -21.21 -4.06 -17.54
C GLU A 141 -19.69 -4.31 -17.57
N SER A 142 -19.11 -4.50 -18.76
CA SER A 142 -17.65 -4.69 -18.92
C SER A 142 -16.86 -3.45 -18.48
N VAL A 143 -17.38 -2.24 -18.72
CA VAL A 143 -16.80 -0.98 -18.22
C VAL A 143 -16.80 -0.96 -16.70
N LEU A 144 -17.90 -1.35 -16.06
CA LEU A 144 -18.00 -1.41 -14.59
C LEU A 144 -17.01 -2.42 -13.99
N LYS A 145 -16.89 -3.62 -14.59
CA LYS A 145 -15.94 -4.64 -14.13
C LYS A 145 -14.49 -4.19 -14.30
N ALA A 146 -14.14 -3.54 -15.41
CA ALA A 146 -12.79 -2.99 -15.63
C ALA A 146 -12.43 -1.90 -14.61
N GLU A 147 -13.37 -0.99 -14.32
CA GLU A 147 -13.20 0.02 -13.26
C GLU A 147 -12.98 -0.63 -11.89
N PHE A 148 -13.78 -1.64 -11.56
CA PHE A 148 -13.66 -2.35 -10.29
C PHE A 148 -12.30 -3.04 -10.12
N ILE A 149 -11.79 -3.73 -11.14
CA ILE A 149 -10.46 -4.36 -11.10
C ILE A 149 -9.36 -3.32 -10.94
N SER A 150 -9.44 -2.19 -11.65
CA SER A 150 -8.52 -1.06 -11.48
C SER A 150 -8.49 -0.58 -10.03
N GLN A 151 -9.66 -0.27 -9.46
CA GLN A 151 -9.78 0.21 -8.08
C GLN A 151 -9.25 -0.82 -7.07
N TRP A 152 -9.51 -2.11 -7.30
CA TRP A 152 -9.02 -3.17 -6.44
C TRP A 152 -7.48 -3.24 -6.43
N LEU A 153 -6.85 -3.26 -7.61
CA LEU A 153 -5.39 -3.27 -7.74
C LEU A 153 -4.77 -2.01 -7.12
N PHE A 154 -5.40 -0.85 -7.33
CA PHE A 154 -4.94 0.41 -6.76
C PHE A 154 -5.03 0.42 -5.23
N LYS A 155 -6.12 -0.09 -4.64
CA LYS A 155 -6.27 -0.20 -3.18
C LYS A 155 -5.18 -1.08 -2.55
N ILE A 156 -4.85 -2.21 -3.19
CA ILE A 156 -3.75 -3.09 -2.73
C ILE A 156 -2.42 -2.33 -2.77
N ALA A 157 -2.13 -1.68 -3.89
CA ALA A 157 -0.89 -0.94 -4.05
C ALA A 157 -0.76 0.20 -3.04
N ARG A 158 -1.83 0.97 -2.83
CA ARG A 158 -1.89 2.03 -1.82
C ARG A 158 -1.66 1.49 -0.42
N SER A 159 -2.27 0.36 -0.06
CA SER A 159 -2.06 -0.26 1.26
C SER A 159 -0.59 -0.61 1.51
N ASN A 160 0.14 -1.04 0.47
CA ASN A 160 1.57 -1.31 0.58
C ASN A 160 2.41 -0.03 0.70
N VAL A 161 2.06 1.02 -0.03
CA VAL A 161 2.73 2.34 0.12
C VAL A 161 2.50 2.89 1.53
N ASP A 162 1.26 2.82 2.03
CA ASP A 162 0.93 3.26 3.38
C ASP A 162 1.70 2.47 4.44
N TYR A 163 1.88 1.16 4.26
CA TYR A 163 2.71 0.33 5.15
C TYR A 163 4.15 0.86 5.21
N ALA A 164 4.77 1.13 4.05
CA ALA A 164 6.12 1.67 3.99
C ALA A 164 6.24 3.04 4.67
N VAL A 165 5.25 3.92 4.46
CA VAL A 165 5.19 5.25 5.09
C VAL A 165 5.05 5.15 6.61
N GLU A 166 4.16 4.28 7.12
CA GLU A 166 3.99 4.09 8.56
C GLU A 166 5.25 3.46 9.20
N LEU A 167 5.90 2.52 8.52
CA LEU A 167 7.17 1.97 8.96
C LEU A 167 8.26 3.05 9.03
N ALA A 168 8.32 3.95 8.04
CA ALA A 168 9.24 5.09 8.06
C ALA A 168 9.00 6.01 9.25
N LYS A 169 7.74 6.29 9.62
CA LYS A 169 7.41 7.09 10.81
C LYS A 169 7.87 6.42 12.11
N ILE A 170 7.68 5.11 12.24
CA ILE A 170 8.14 4.34 13.41
C ILE A 170 9.66 4.44 13.54
N VAL A 171 10.39 4.18 12.45
CA VAL A 171 11.86 4.20 12.42
C VAL A 171 12.42 5.59 12.69
N THR A 172 11.87 6.62 12.05
CA THR A 172 12.33 8.01 12.26
C THR A 172 11.99 8.54 13.66
N GLY A 173 10.84 8.15 14.21
CA GLY A 173 10.46 8.44 15.60
C GLY A 173 11.43 7.81 16.60
N LEU A 174 11.81 6.55 16.38
CA LEU A 174 12.84 5.87 17.17
C LEU A 174 14.18 6.59 17.13
N ALA A 175 14.63 6.94 15.92
CA ALA A 175 15.88 7.65 15.72
C ALA A 175 15.90 8.99 16.47
N GLY A 176 14.78 9.73 16.46
CA GLY A 176 14.64 10.97 17.22
C GLY A 176 14.75 10.76 18.74
N LYS A 177 14.11 9.71 19.27
CA LYS A 177 14.17 9.36 20.69
C LYS A 177 15.55 8.89 21.13
N LEU A 178 16.25 8.11 20.29
CA LEU A 178 17.63 7.69 20.54
C LEU A 178 18.59 8.89 20.53
N ALA A 179 18.44 9.81 19.59
CA ALA A 179 19.23 11.04 19.56
C ALA A 179 18.99 11.92 20.80
N GLN A 180 17.75 12.00 21.27
CA GLN A 180 17.41 12.67 22.54
C GLN A 180 18.13 12.00 23.71
N ALA A 181 18.02 10.68 23.86
CA ALA A 181 18.67 9.95 24.94
C ALA A 181 20.21 10.05 24.88
N ALA A 182 20.80 10.06 23.67
CA ALA A 182 22.23 10.30 23.49
C ALA A 182 22.63 11.70 23.98
N THR A 183 21.78 12.71 23.76
CA THR A 183 22.00 14.06 24.28
C THR A 183 21.91 14.10 25.80
N GLU A 184 20.90 13.46 26.40
CA GLU A 184 20.73 13.33 27.86
C GLU A 184 21.93 12.61 28.49
N ALA A 185 22.44 11.54 27.87
CA ALA A 185 23.61 10.81 28.36
C ALA A 185 24.94 11.61 28.31
N SER A 186 24.94 12.86 27.81
CA SER A 186 26.13 13.73 27.80
C SER A 186 26.60 14.16 29.18
N THR A 187 25.70 14.16 30.16
CA THR A 187 26.06 14.41 31.54
C THR A 187 26.00 13.10 32.30
N VAL A 188 26.97 12.89 33.19
CA VAL A 188 27.05 11.68 34.02
C VAL A 188 25.80 11.46 34.86
N ILE A 189 25.24 12.56 35.38
CA ILE A 189 24.10 12.55 36.30
C ILE A 189 22.82 12.15 35.56
N ASP A 190 22.73 12.44 34.27
CA ASP A 190 21.55 12.18 33.44
C ASP A 190 21.59 10.82 32.73
N ILE A 191 22.68 10.04 32.85
CA ILE A 191 22.76 8.68 32.28
C ILE A 191 21.57 7.80 32.69
N PRO A 192 21.15 7.72 33.97
CA PRO A 192 19.97 6.93 34.34
C PRO A 192 18.67 7.43 33.67
N TRP A 193 18.54 8.75 33.48
CA TRP A 193 17.40 9.35 32.77
C TRP A 193 17.41 8.98 31.29
N ALA A 194 18.55 9.09 30.62
CA ALA A 194 18.71 8.68 29.23
C ALA A 194 18.30 7.22 29.00
N ILE A 195 18.71 6.32 29.90
CA ILE A 195 18.34 4.90 29.82
C ILE A 195 16.83 4.69 30.06
N SER A 196 16.21 5.46 30.96
CA SER A 196 14.76 5.44 31.16
C SER A 196 14.00 5.94 29.92
N THR A 197 14.50 7.01 29.28
CA THR A 197 13.98 7.54 28.01
C THR A 197 14.05 6.47 26.92
N LEU A 198 15.16 5.73 26.82
CA LEU A 198 15.30 4.61 25.87
C LEU A 198 14.29 3.50 26.12
N ALA A 199 14.18 3.03 27.37
CA ALA A 199 13.28 1.95 27.74
C ALA A 199 11.82 2.29 27.39
N LYS A 200 11.39 3.53 27.67
CA LYS A 200 10.07 4.04 27.26
C LYS A 200 9.91 4.06 25.75
N SER A 201 10.91 4.57 25.04
CA SER A 201 10.88 4.70 23.58
C SER A 201 10.76 3.34 22.89
N VAL A 202 11.37 2.29 23.46
CA VAL A 202 11.21 0.90 22.98
C VAL A 202 9.79 0.40 23.21
N GLY A 203 9.19 0.68 24.38
CA GLY A 203 7.79 0.33 24.65
C GLY A 203 6.82 1.01 23.67
N ASP A 204 7.04 2.29 23.41
CA ASP A 204 6.27 3.09 22.44
C ASP A 204 6.43 2.54 21.02
N LEU A 205 7.65 2.14 20.64
CA LEU A 205 7.98 1.55 19.34
C LEU A 205 7.23 0.24 19.10
N VAL A 206 7.28 -0.68 20.06
CA VAL A 206 6.58 -1.98 19.97
C VAL A 206 5.07 -1.75 19.83
N THR A 207 4.52 -0.82 20.62
CA THR A 207 3.11 -0.45 20.55
C THR A 207 2.74 0.15 19.20
N ALA A 208 3.54 1.08 18.68
CA ALA A 208 3.33 1.69 17.37
C ALA A 208 3.42 0.64 16.25
N GLY A 209 4.41 -0.26 16.29
CA GLY A 209 4.56 -1.36 15.35
C GLY A 209 3.34 -2.29 15.32
N LEU A 210 2.84 -2.70 16.49
CA LEU A 210 1.63 -3.51 16.59
C LEU A 210 0.40 -2.79 16.03
N ASN A 211 0.22 -1.50 16.33
CA ASN A 211 -0.89 -0.71 15.82
C ASN A 211 -0.83 -0.54 14.29
N THR A 212 0.36 -0.35 13.72
CA THR A 212 0.56 -0.30 12.28
C THR A 212 0.24 -1.63 11.62
N LEU A 213 0.69 -2.76 12.20
CA LEU A 213 0.35 -4.10 11.69
C LEU A 213 -1.16 -4.36 11.72
N LEU A 214 -1.85 -3.95 12.79
CA LEU A 214 -3.32 -4.07 12.87
C LEU A 214 -4.01 -3.25 11.79
N THR A 215 -3.58 -1.99 11.59
CA THR A 215 -4.15 -1.10 10.57
C THR A 215 -3.94 -1.65 9.16
N VAL A 216 -2.74 -2.14 8.87
CA VAL A 216 -2.40 -2.71 7.56
C VAL A 216 -3.10 -4.04 7.35
N GLY A 217 -3.21 -4.87 8.39
CA GLY A 217 -4.00 -6.10 8.38
C GLY A 217 -5.47 -5.84 8.06
N GLN A 218 -6.08 -4.81 8.66
CA GLN A 218 -7.45 -4.39 8.33
C GLN A 218 -7.58 -3.98 6.86
N ARG A 219 -6.67 -3.14 6.35
CA ARG A 219 -6.69 -2.70 4.94
C ARG A 219 -6.49 -3.87 3.96
N PHE A 220 -5.63 -4.82 4.33
CA PHE A 220 -5.44 -6.04 3.54
C PHE A 220 -6.70 -6.91 3.56
N MET A 221 -7.35 -7.08 4.71
CA MET A 221 -8.63 -7.78 4.81
C MET A 221 -9.74 -7.10 4.00
N ASP A 222 -9.79 -5.77 3.99
CA ASP A 222 -10.72 -5.02 3.13
C ASP A 222 -10.42 -5.27 1.64
N ALA A 223 -9.13 -5.31 1.28
CA ALA A 223 -8.70 -5.64 -0.09
C ALA A 223 -9.02 -7.10 -0.46
N LEU A 224 -8.90 -8.06 0.47
CA LEU A 224 -9.29 -9.45 0.29
C LEU A 224 -10.81 -9.63 0.23
N GLY A 225 -11.59 -8.84 0.99
CA GLY A 225 -13.05 -8.81 0.90
C GLY A 225 -13.50 -8.55 -0.54
N ASN A 226 -12.78 -7.67 -1.24
CA ASN A 226 -13.02 -7.41 -2.66
C ASN A 226 -12.73 -8.62 -3.56
N ILE A 227 -11.95 -9.65 -3.16
CA ILE A 227 -11.78 -10.88 -3.96
C ILE A 227 -13.08 -11.67 -4.06
N ARG A 228 -13.83 -11.75 -2.96
CA ARG A 228 -15.19 -12.31 -2.99
C ARG A 228 -16.08 -11.50 -3.92
N ASP A 229 -15.94 -10.19 -3.89
CA ASP A 229 -16.69 -9.30 -4.77
C ASP A 229 -16.23 -9.44 -6.23
N ILE A 230 -14.95 -9.70 -6.52
CA ILE A 230 -14.45 -10.13 -7.85
C ILE A 230 -15.12 -11.42 -8.27
N ALA A 231 -15.16 -12.44 -7.42
CA ALA A 231 -15.81 -13.71 -7.75
C ALA A 231 -17.31 -13.52 -8.04
N THR A 232 -17.97 -12.64 -7.30
CA THR A 232 -19.37 -12.25 -7.55
C THR A 232 -19.51 -11.52 -8.88
N GLN A 233 -18.63 -10.56 -9.16
CA GLN A 233 -18.63 -9.80 -10.40
C GLN A 233 -18.34 -10.68 -11.61
N VAL A 234 -17.39 -11.62 -11.52
CA VAL A 234 -17.07 -12.57 -12.60
C VAL A 234 -18.18 -13.61 -12.79
N GLY A 235 -18.84 -14.01 -11.71
CA GLY A 235 -19.96 -14.95 -11.73
C GLY A 235 -21.31 -14.35 -12.12
N ASP A 236 -21.40 -13.03 -12.29
CA ASP A 236 -22.63 -12.36 -12.71
C ASP A 236 -22.80 -12.44 -14.24
N TYR A 237 -23.66 -13.35 -14.66
CA TYR A 237 -24.04 -13.57 -16.06
C TYR A 237 -25.30 -12.84 -16.48
N SER A 238 -25.84 -11.93 -15.66
CA SER A 238 -27.12 -11.24 -15.93
C SER A 238 -27.07 -10.38 -17.21
N LYS A 239 -25.89 -9.87 -17.57
CA LYS A 239 -25.63 -9.09 -18.80
C LYS A 239 -24.79 -9.84 -19.83
N LEU A 240 -24.18 -10.97 -19.45
CA LEU A 240 -23.36 -11.86 -20.28
C LEU A 240 -23.89 -13.30 -20.17
N PRO A 241 -25.03 -13.62 -20.80
CA PRO A 241 -25.68 -14.92 -20.66
C PRO A 241 -24.76 -16.04 -21.15
N GLY A 242 -24.59 -17.07 -20.32
CA GLY A 242 -23.71 -18.21 -20.63
C GLY A 242 -22.22 -17.84 -20.71
N SER A 243 -21.81 -16.75 -20.07
CA SER A 243 -20.45 -16.21 -20.14
C SER A 243 -20.03 -15.73 -21.54
N GLN A 244 -21.01 -15.45 -22.41
CA GLN A 244 -20.78 -15.08 -23.81
C GLN A 244 -21.40 -13.72 -24.13
N TRP A 245 -20.85 -13.09 -25.16
CA TRP A 245 -21.43 -11.89 -25.75
C TRP A 245 -22.83 -12.19 -26.32
N PRO A 246 -23.85 -11.35 -26.09
CA PRO A 246 -25.14 -11.50 -26.75
C PRO A 246 -24.99 -11.44 -28.27
N GLN A 247 -25.34 -12.52 -28.97
CA GLN A 247 -25.15 -12.63 -30.42
C GLN A 247 -26.39 -12.24 -31.24
N ALA A 248 -26.14 -11.52 -32.35
CA ALA A 248 -27.13 -11.08 -33.33
C ALA A 248 -27.71 -12.25 -34.16
N VAL A 249 -26.98 -13.34 -34.29
CA VAL A 249 -27.36 -14.55 -35.04
C VAL A 249 -27.23 -15.74 -34.09
N ARG A 250 -28.15 -16.70 -34.16
CA ARG A 250 -27.97 -18.03 -33.58
C ARG A 250 -27.54 -18.92 -34.73
N ASP A 251 -26.42 -19.61 -34.59
CA ASP A 251 -26.08 -20.73 -35.46
C ASP A 251 -27.06 -21.90 -35.22
#